data_AF-A0AAV5BDN5-F1
#
_entry.id   AF-A0AAV5BDN5-F1
#
_cell.length_a   1.000
_cell.length_b   1.000
_cell.length_c   1.000
_cell.angle_alpha   90.00
_cell.angle_beta   90.00
_cell.angle_gamma   90.00
#
_symmetry.space_group_name_H-M   'P 1'
#
loop_
_entity.id
_entity.type
_entity.pdbx_description
1 polymer ?
#
loop_
_entity_poly.entity_id
_entity_poly.type
_entity_poly.pdbx_seq_one_letter_code
_entity_poly.pdbx_strand_id
1 'polypeptide(L)'
;MNKSKKWIALAVIAVAIAGGLIFFVPKEKETKDDDYDFWKETYDILADRIDGLRYDEMPWRIGLQDRKNAEEKDYPDFFIEYQQEEEDRQTASCLSMFYEDLQNKAIEFTYEVTEFEGENIKAEKVFTIRSTDYKAGQFKTTYLVYEYLNGVFDRSDTQEGYLNVNGNEVDYVELPLIKEALEHFRLLLEMMEEEFGISYKGTHFVDIPALCEKIELSEDVPQDIQTKDYFSEVHYNARGYGIVTFLMVREDERTASYGTYDVTRQGYGFRYDMNLIPRTLENCFDLDTAADIEKEMVYFEGDTAYIYPADLSDEEILTDVEQGAEHVVSILSTKNESYTDYEVSRN
;
A
#
# COMPACT_ATOMS: atom_id res chain seq x y z
N MET A 1 -38.60 -21.63 48.55
CA MET A 1 -38.03 -23.01 48.55
C MET A 1 -37.10 -23.11 47.34
N ASN A 2 -35.91 -23.74 47.39
CA ASN A 2 -35.23 -24.40 48.51
C ASN A 2 -33.80 -23.87 48.70
N LYS A 3 -33.34 -23.86 49.96
CA LYS A 3 -31.92 -23.72 50.32
C LYS A 3 -31.30 -25.12 50.51
N SER A 4 -29.97 -25.15 50.69
CA SER A 4 -29.24 -26.16 51.48
C SER A 4 -28.99 -27.51 50.77
N LYS A 5 -27.89 -28.25 50.99
CA LYS A 5 -26.59 -28.12 51.73
C LYS A 5 -25.68 -29.26 51.15
N LYS A 6 -24.37 -29.42 51.37
CA LYS A 6 -23.48 -29.46 52.56
C LYS A 6 -22.01 -29.25 52.04
N TRP A 7 -20.96 -28.71 52.72
CA TRP A 7 -20.40 -28.89 54.08
C TRP A 7 -19.90 -30.36 54.33
N ILE A 8 -18.72 -30.72 54.91
CA ILE A 8 -17.55 -30.07 55.58
C ILE A 8 -16.32 -31.01 55.52
N ALA A 9 -15.09 -30.45 55.40
CA ALA A 9 -13.84 -30.85 56.09
C ALA A 9 -12.77 -29.76 55.79
N LEU A 10 -12.21 -28.96 56.72
CA LEU A 10 -11.36 -29.23 57.91
C LEU A 10 -10.11 -30.07 57.54
N ALA A 11 -8.90 -29.53 57.31
CA ALA A 11 -8.02 -28.53 58.00
C ALA A 11 -7.00 -29.18 58.98
N VAL A 12 -6.05 -28.40 59.54
CA VAL A 12 -4.95 -28.78 60.49
C VAL A 12 -3.74 -29.42 59.75
N ILE A 13 -2.45 -29.04 59.90
CA ILE A 13 -1.66 -28.09 60.76
C ILE A 13 -0.35 -27.68 59.98
N ALA A 14 0.61 -26.80 60.35
CA ALA A 14 0.92 -25.95 61.51
C ALA A 14 1.65 -24.64 61.09
N VAL A 15 2.65 -24.15 61.86
CA VAL A 15 3.26 -22.81 61.82
C VAL A 15 4.73 -22.83 62.32
N ALA A 16 5.61 -21.98 61.75
CA ALA A 16 6.85 -21.44 62.37
C ALA A 16 7.35 -20.22 61.54
N ILE A 17 7.06 -18.96 61.89
CA ILE A 17 7.65 -18.08 62.93
C ILE A 17 9.16 -17.79 62.75
N ALA A 18 9.46 -16.75 61.98
CA ALA A 18 10.40 -15.64 62.26
C ALA A 18 10.29 -14.65 61.07
N GLY A 19 10.39 -13.32 61.21
CA GLY A 19 10.63 -12.50 62.40
C GLY A 19 11.24 -11.17 61.97
N GLY A 20 10.45 -10.24 61.43
CA GLY A 20 10.95 -8.97 60.90
C GLY A 20 9.88 -7.88 60.84
N LEU A 21 10.12 -6.77 61.55
CA LEU A 21 9.33 -5.55 61.43
C LEU A 21 9.81 -4.79 60.18
N ILE A 22 8.92 -4.61 59.20
CA ILE A 22 9.08 -3.64 58.12
C ILE A 22 7.88 -2.69 58.20
N PHE A 23 8.17 -1.39 58.21
CA PHE A 23 7.13 -0.36 58.24
C PHE A 23 6.30 -0.41 56.95
N PHE A 24 4.99 -0.18 57.07
CA PHE A 24 4.16 0.25 55.95
C PHE A 24 4.57 1.68 55.56
N VAL A 25 5.62 1.79 54.76
CA VAL A 25 5.69 2.86 53.76
C VAL A 25 4.79 2.39 52.63
N PRO A 26 3.62 3.02 52.38
CA PRO A 26 2.96 2.79 51.12
C PRO A 26 3.94 3.26 50.04
N LYS A 27 4.33 2.35 49.12
CA LYS A 27 4.90 2.82 47.87
C LYS A 27 3.84 3.72 47.25
N GLU A 28 4.18 4.99 47.06
CA GLU A 28 3.52 5.78 46.02
C GLU A 28 3.60 4.96 44.74
N LYS A 29 2.51 4.92 43.97
CA LYS A 29 2.63 4.49 42.59
C LYS A 29 3.54 5.51 41.92
N GLU A 30 4.76 5.08 41.60
CA GLU A 30 5.52 5.71 40.53
C GLU A 30 4.62 5.61 39.28
N THR A 31 3.92 6.71 38.96
CA THR A 31 3.37 6.91 37.63
C THR A 31 4.57 6.99 36.70
N LYS A 32 4.88 5.86 36.06
CA LYS A 32 5.38 5.93 34.70
C LYS A 32 4.30 6.65 33.90
N ASP A 33 4.66 7.74 33.24
CA ASP A 33 4.00 8.09 31.99
C ASP A 33 4.27 6.92 31.03
N ASP A 34 3.24 6.45 30.33
CA ASP A 34 3.40 5.53 29.20
C ASP A 34 3.61 6.40 27.96
N ASP A 35 4.61 6.08 27.13
CA ASP A 35 4.89 6.85 25.90
C ASP A 35 3.66 6.86 24.95
N TYR A 36 2.62 6.05 25.19
CA TYR A 36 1.34 6.01 24.46
C TYR A 36 0.09 6.43 25.25
N ASP A 37 0.16 7.16 26.38
CA ASP A 37 -1.06 7.59 27.09
C ASP A 37 -2.05 8.37 26.18
N PHE A 38 -1.56 9.05 25.13
CA PHE A 38 -2.38 9.71 24.09
C PHE A 38 -3.37 8.78 23.37
N TRP A 39 -3.03 7.49 23.21
CA TRP A 39 -3.91 6.49 22.57
C TRP A 39 -5.16 6.32 23.39
N LYS A 40 -4.97 6.13 24.69
CA LYS A 40 -6.05 5.91 25.66
C LYS A 40 -6.95 7.14 25.76
N GLU A 41 -6.36 8.33 25.82
CA GLU A 41 -7.11 9.59 25.81
C GLU A 41 -7.91 9.76 24.50
N THR A 42 -7.30 9.46 23.34
CA THR A 42 -8.00 9.48 22.04
C THR A 42 -9.18 8.51 22.02
N TYR A 43 -8.97 7.25 22.42
CA TYR A 43 -10.02 6.24 22.47
C TYR A 43 -11.16 6.65 23.38
N ASP A 44 -10.88 7.12 24.60
CA ASP A 44 -11.93 7.48 25.57
C ASP A 44 -12.72 8.72 25.09
N ILE A 45 -12.08 9.69 24.43
CA ILE A 45 -12.79 10.80 23.77
C ILE A 45 -13.71 10.29 22.66
N LEU A 46 -13.22 9.41 21.77
CA LEU A 46 -14.02 8.85 20.69
C LEU A 46 -15.20 8.00 21.23
N ALA A 47 -14.97 7.19 22.26
CA ALA A 47 -15.97 6.33 22.88
C ALA A 47 -17.07 7.11 23.64
N ASP A 48 -16.76 8.27 24.21
CA ASP A 48 -17.76 9.18 24.80
C ASP A 48 -18.51 10.02 23.74
N ARG A 49 -17.98 10.12 22.50
CA ARG A 49 -18.55 10.91 21.39
C ARG A 49 -19.46 10.09 20.46
N ILE A 50 -19.16 8.81 20.20
CA ILE A 50 -19.94 7.95 19.28
C ILE A 50 -20.85 6.98 20.05
N ASP A 51 -22.09 6.79 19.61
CA ASP A 51 -23.06 5.89 20.25
C ASP A 51 -22.82 4.41 19.86
N GLY A 52 -21.64 3.88 20.18
CA GLY A 52 -21.31 2.46 19.96
C GLY A 52 -19.82 2.19 19.74
N LEU A 53 -19.55 1.24 18.83
CA LEU A 53 -18.19 0.80 18.44
C LEU A 53 -17.87 1.11 16.97
N ARG A 54 -18.79 1.74 16.25
CA ARG A 54 -18.64 2.18 14.86
C ARG A 54 -19.44 3.45 14.63
N TYR A 55 -18.84 4.43 13.97
CA TYR A 55 -19.49 5.60 13.40
C TYR A 55 -19.16 5.64 11.89
N ASP A 56 -20.12 6.07 11.08
CA ASP A 56 -20.15 5.80 9.64
C ASP A 56 -21.11 6.79 8.96
N GLU A 57 -20.69 8.06 8.88
CA GLU A 57 -21.48 9.18 8.40
C GLU A 57 -20.53 10.24 7.80
N MET A 58 -20.60 10.43 6.47
CA MET A 58 -19.71 11.33 5.73
C MET A 58 -19.60 12.72 6.38
N PRO A 59 -18.38 13.25 6.58
CA PRO A 59 -17.09 12.77 6.08
C PRO A 59 -16.36 11.74 6.98
N TRP A 60 -16.97 11.25 8.07
CA TRP A 60 -16.26 10.50 9.11
C TRP A 60 -16.61 9.01 9.15
N ARG A 61 -15.57 8.18 9.30
CA ARG A 61 -15.69 6.76 9.64
C ARG A 61 -14.76 6.42 10.81
N ILE A 62 -15.30 5.81 11.86
CA ILE A 62 -14.58 5.53 13.11
C ILE A 62 -14.90 4.11 13.55
N GLY A 63 -13.89 3.34 13.98
CA GLY A 63 -14.08 2.01 14.55
C GLY A 63 -13.32 1.85 15.86
N LEU A 64 -13.99 1.32 16.88
CA LEU A 64 -13.44 1.11 18.22
C LEU A 64 -13.51 -0.38 18.61
N GLN A 65 -12.42 -0.93 19.12
CA GLN A 65 -12.40 -2.28 19.70
C GLN A 65 -13.03 -2.28 21.10
N ASP A 66 -13.90 -3.26 21.40
CA ASP A 66 -14.43 -3.44 22.76
C ASP A 66 -13.29 -3.80 23.74
N ARG A 67 -13.02 -2.95 24.74
CA ARG A 67 -12.07 -3.18 25.85
C ARG A 67 -12.24 -4.53 26.58
N LYS A 68 -13.37 -5.23 26.42
CA LYS A 68 -13.57 -6.60 26.93
C LYS A 68 -12.75 -7.64 26.16
N ASN A 69 -12.61 -7.43 24.84
CA ASN A 69 -12.01 -8.33 23.86
C ASN A 69 -10.58 -7.92 23.46
N ALA A 70 -10.21 -6.65 23.66
CA ALA A 70 -8.86 -6.14 23.53
C ALA A 70 -7.83 -6.99 24.29
N GLU A 71 -6.65 -7.19 23.69
CA GLU A 71 -5.53 -7.87 24.36
C GLU A 71 -5.01 -7.00 25.51
N GLU A 72 -4.62 -5.74 25.21
CA GLU A 72 -4.24 -4.76 26.23
C GLU A 72 -5.37 -3.75 26.49
N LYS A 73 -6.04 -3.91 27.63
CA LYS A 73 -7.36 -3.29 27.87
C LYS A 73 -7.35 -1.79 28.15
N ASP A 74 -6.20 -1.25 28.50
CA ASP A 74 -5.98 0.19 28.61
C ASP A 74 -5.74 0.85 27.23
N TYR A 75 -5.26 0.09 26.24
CA TYR A 75 -4.94 0.53 24.87
C TYR A 75 -5.66 -0.34 23.80
N PRO A 76 -7.00 -0.34 23.76
CA PRO A 76 -7.80 -1.08 22.76
C PRO A 76 -7.63 -0.48 21.36
N ASP A 77 -7.64 -1.31 20.33
CA ASP A 77 -7.44 -0.87 18.94
C ASP A 77 -8.53 0.13 18.48
N PHE A 78 -8.15 1.13 17.69
CA PHE A 78 -9.10 1.99 16.98
C PHE A 78 -8.57 2.51 15.64
N PHE A 79 -9.49 2.99 14.81
CA PHE A 79 -9.18 3.84 13.66
C PHE A 79 -10.17 5.02 13.58
N ILE A 80 -9.69 6.14 13.05
CA ILE A 80 -10.48 7.33 12.70
C ILE A 80 -10.06 7.81 11.31
N GLU A 81 -11.04 7.96 10.43
CA GLU A 81 -10.88 8.16 9.00
C GLU A 81 -11.75 9.34 8.54
N TYR A 82 -11.14 10.26 7.80
CA TYR A 82 -11.78 11.43 7.20
C TYR A 82 -11.79 11.30 5.68
N GLN A 83 -12.97 11.37 5.07
CA GLN A 83 -13.20 11.16 3.63
C GLN A 83 -13.59 12.46 2.93
N GLN A 84 -13.11 12.64 1.71
CA GLN A 84 -13.41 13.78 0.83
C GLN A 84 -13.75 13.29 -0.58
N GLU A 85 -14.68 13.99 -1.23
CA GLU A 85 -15.09 13.74 -2.62
C GLU A 85 -14.77 14.98 -3.48
N GLU A 86 -14.15 14.75 -4.63
CA GLU A 86 -13.86 15.72 -5.69
C GLU A 86 -14.55 15.27 -7.00
N GLU A 87 -14.35 15.97 -8.12
CA GLU A 87 -15.13 15.70 -9.36
C GLU A 87 -14.80 14.34 -10.01
N ASP A 88 -13.52 13.98 -10.09
CA ASP A 88 -13.02 12.72 -10.66
C ASP A 88 -12.21 11.87 -9.64
N ARG A 89 -12.33 12.18 -8.33
CA ARG A 89 -11.46 11.63 -7.28
C ARG A 89 -12.17 11.52 -5.93
N GLN A 90 -11.86 10.47 -5.16
CA GLN A 90 -12.16 10.37 -3.73
C GLN A 90 -10.86 10.17 -2.95
N THR A 91 -10.77 10.71 -1.73
CA THR A 91 -9.60 10.54 -0.85
C THR A 91 -10.04 10.21 0.57
N ALA A 92 -9.34 9.28 1.24
CA ALA A 92 -9.54 8.97 2.65
C ALA A 92 -8.23 9.13 3.44
N SER A 93 -8.30 9.77 4.59
CA SER A 93 -7.14 10.02 5.48
C SER A 93 -7.42 9.34 6.83
N CYS A 94 -6.63 8.32 7.18
CA CYS A 94 -6.88 7.47 8.34
C CYS A 94 -5.71 7.52 9.34
N LEU A 95 -6.04 7.64 10.62
CA LEU A 95 -5.14 7.40 11.75
C LEU A 95 -5.64 6.17 12.52
N SER A 96 -4.80 5.15 12.57
CA SER A 96 -5.06 3.91 13.29
C SER A 96 -4.05 3.69 14.41
N MET A 97 -4.51 3.13 15.52
CA MET A 97 -3.67 2.67 16.63
C MET A 97 -4.08 1.26 17.01
N PHE A 98 -3.16 0.30 16.92
CA PHE A 98 -3.48 -1.12 17.06
C PHE A 98 -2.34 -1.96 17.65
N TYR A 99 -2.73 -3.07 18.25
CA TYR A 99 -1.86 -4.05 18.90
C TYR A 99 -1.36 -5.08 17.87
N GLU A 100 -0.06 -5.06 17.57
CA GLU A 100 0.58 -6.04 16.67
C GLU A 100 1.95 -6.49 17.24
N ASP A 101 3.08 -5.94 16.78
CA ASP A 101 4.33 -5.81 17.56
C ASP A 101 5.26 -4.78 16.87
N LEU A 102 6.01 -3.95 17.60
CA LEU A 102 7.41 -4.29 17.89
C LEU A 102 7.86 -3.94 19.34
N GLN A 103 6.90 -3.63 20.20
CA GLN A 103 6.57 -4.46 21.37
C GLN A 103 5.22 -3.96 21.92
N ASN A 104 4.13 -4.64 21.52
CA ASN A 104 2.73 -4.48 21.93
C ASN A 104 1.93 -3.23 21.46
N LYS A 105 2.50 -2.27 20.72
CA LYS A 105 1.77 -1.07 20.26
C LYS A 105 2.27 -0.58 18.90
N ALA A 106 1.37 -0.12 18.02
CA ALA A 106 1.69 0.53 16.75
C ALA A 106 0.78 1.73 16.46
N ILE A 107 1.30 2.71 15.72
CA ILE A 107 0.59 3.84 15.12
C ILE A 107 0.75 3.73 13.60
N GLU A 108 -0.34 3.93 12.86
CA GLU A 108 -0.35 3.92 11.40
C GLU A 108 -1.16 5.10 10.87
N PHE A 109 -0.56 5.88 9.96
CA PHE A 109 -1.25 6.83 9.11
C PHE A 109 -1.37 6.23 7.70
N THR A 110 -2.57 6.22 7.13
CA THR A 110 -2.82 5.72 5.77
C THR A 110 -3.66 6.72 4.98
N TYR A 111 -3.16 7.11 3.81
CA TYR A 111 -3.83 7.99 2.86
C TYR A 111 -4.21 7.17 1.63
N GLU A 112 -5.51 7.07 1.36
CA GLU A 112 -6.08 6.34 0.23
C GLU A 112 -6.64 7.33 -0.79
N VAL A 113 -6.46 7.03 -2.07
CA VAL A 113 -6.94 7.84 -3.20
C VAL A 113 -7.58 6.90 -4.23
N THR A 114 -8.83 7.15 -4.59
CA THR A 114 -9.47 6.51 -5.75
C THR A 114 -9.66 7.56 -6.84
N GLU A 115 -9.04 7.33 -8.00
CA GLU A 115 -9.24 8.14 -9.21
C GLU A 115 -10.23 7.44 -10.15
N PHE A 116 -11.06 8.24 -10.82
CA PHE A 116 -12.10 7.77 -11.72
C PHE A 116 -11.86 8.26 -13.16
N GLU A 117 -12.43 7.54 -14.11
CA GLU A 117 -12.59 7.98 -15.50
C GLU A 117 -14.05 7.76 -15.91
N GLY A 118 -14.87 8.79 -15.65
CA GLY A 118 -16.33 8.67 -15.69
C GLY A 118 -16.86 7.73 -14.60
N GLU A 119 -17.64 6.72 -14.97
CA GLU A 119 -18.21 5.73 -14.04
C GLU A 119 -17.22 4.60 -13.66
N ASN A 120 -16.03 4.58 -14.26
CA ASN A 120 -15.01 3.55 -14.02
C ASN A 120 -13.99 4.02 -12.98
N ILE A 121 -13.52 3.11 -12.11
CA ILE A 121 -12.26 3.32 -11.40
C ILE A 121 -11.12 3.27 -12.43
N LYS A 122 -10.20 4.22 -12.31
CA LYS A 122 -8.96 4.36 -13.09
C LYS A 122 -7.75 3.93 -12.27
N ALA A 123 -7.67 4.35 -11.01
CA ALA A 123 -6.60 3.94 -10.10
C ALA A 123 -7.04 3.95 -8.64
N GLU A 124 -6.46 3.08 -7.83
CA GLU A 124 -6.49 3.13 -6.36
C GLU A 124 -5.05 3.22 -5.86
N LYS A 125 -4.72 4.29 -5.14
CA LYS A 125 -3.37 4.56 -4.61
C LYS A 125 -3.44 4.63 -3.09
N VAL A 126 -2.48 4.02 -2.40
CA VAL A 126 -2.40 3.98 -0.95
C VAL A 126 -0.98 4.35 -0.51
N PHE A 127 -0.87 5.33 0.38
CA PHE A 127 0.37 5.70 1.04
C PHE A 127 0.28 5.52 2.55
N THR A 128 1.17 4.72 3.12
CA THR A 128 1.16 4.37 4.55
C THR A 128 2.47 4.78 5.24
N ILE A 129 2.36 5.38 6.43
CA ILE A 129 3.45 5.61 7.38
C ILE A 129 3.13 4.83 8.67
N ARG A 130 3.90 3.80 9.00
CA ARG A 130 3.65 2.92 10.16
C ARG A 130 4.84 2.78 11.09
N SER A 131 4.63 2.99 12.38
CA SER A 131 5.68 2.91 13.41
C SER A 131 6.28 1.51 13.51
N THR A 132 7.61 1.42 13.50
CA THR A 132 8.38 0.16 13.66
C THR A 132 9.07 0.05 15.02
N ASP A 133 8.96 1.05 15.90
CA ASP A 133 9.52 1.03 17.25
C ASP A 133 8.55 1.57 18.31
N TYR A 134 8.80 1.21 19.57
CA TYR A 134 7.95 1.59 20.73
C TYR A 134 7.91 3.11 20.99
N LYS A 135 8.76 3.93 20.38
CA LYS A 135 8.70 5.40 20.56
C LYS A 135 8.04 6.14 19.40
N ALA A 136 7.61 5.42 18.36
CA ALA A 136 7.21 6.02 17.09
C ALA A 136 8.26 7.03 16.60
N GLY A 137 9.54 6.69 16.72
CA GLY A 137 10.68 7.44 16.17
C GLY A 137 11.22 6.82 14.88
N GLN A 138 10.82 5.59 14.56
CA GLN A 138 11.14 4.89 13.32
C GLN A 138 9.84 4.40 12.67
N PHE A 139 9.74 4.56 11.35
CA PHE A 139 8.58 4.18 10.57
C PHE A 139 9.01 3.47 9.29
N LYS A 140 8.25 2.44 8.90
CA LYS A 140 8.21 1.97 7.51
C LYS A 140 7.26 2.86 6.73
N THR A 141 7.65 3.23 5.51
CA THR A 141 6.73 3.83 4.54
C THR A 141 6.46 2.86 3.40
N THR A 142 5.25 2.91 2.85
CA THR A 142 4.84 2.09 1.70
C THR A 142 4.00 2.96 0.76
N TYR A 143 4.32 2.95 -0.53
CA TYR A 143 3.41 3.38 -1.60
C TYR A 143 2.94 2.14 -2.36
N LEU A 144 1.64 2.09 -2.64
CA LEU A 144 0.96 1.00 -3.33
C LEU A 144 0.01 1.62 -4.35
N VAL A 145 0.03 1.12 -5.58
CA VAL A 145 -0.91 1.54 -6.63
C VAL A 145 -1.51 0.32 -7.32
N TYR A 146 -2.82 0.38 -7.57
CA TYR A 146 -3.57 -0.48 -8.46
C TYR A 146 -4.10 0.38 -9.61
N GLU A 147 -3.77 0.02 -10.85
CA GLU A 147 -4.31 0.66 -12.04
C GLU A 147 -5.41 -0.22 -12.67
N TYR A 148 -6.41 0.43 -13.24
CA TYR A 148 -7.61 -0.17 -13.79
C TYR A 148 -7.86 0.36 -15.20
N LEU A 149 -8.13 -0.53 -16.15
CA LEU A 149 -8.53 -0.15 -17.51
C LEU A 149 -10.00 -0.49 -17.71
N ASN A 150 -10.81 0.52 -18.04
CA ASN A 150 -12.27 0.39 -18.16
C ASN A 150 -12.93 -0.28 -16.93
N GLY A 151 -12.46 0.05 -15.72
CA GLY A 151 -12.95 -0.50 -14.46
C GLY A 151 -12.54 -1.96 -14.17
N VAL A 152 -11.67 -2.55 -14.98
CA VAL A 152 -11.09 -3.89 -14.76
C VAL A 152 -9.65 -3.73 -14.26
N PHE A 153 -9.30 -4.43 -13.17
CA PHE A 153 -7.93 -4.42 -12.64
C PHE A 153 -6.92 -4.82 -13.72
N ASP A 154 -5.86 -4.01 -13.87
CA ASP A 154 -4.88 -4.16 -14.93
C ASP A 154 -3.47 -4.50 -14.42
N ARG A 155 -2.92 -3.66 -13.52
CA ARG A 155 -1.59 -3.86 -12.93
C ARG A 155 -1.50 -3.23 -11.54
N SER A 156 -0.51 -3.64 -10.77
CA SER A 156 -0.16 -2.97 -9.50
C SER A 156 1.35 -2.85 -9.31
N ASP A 157 1.75 -1.91 -8.45
CA ASP A 157 3.12 -1.77 -7.98
C ASP A 157 3.18 -1.44 -6.49
N THR A 158 4.33 -1.72 -5.86
CA THR A 158 4.56 -1.46 -4.44
C THR A 158 6.00 -1.04 -4.21
N GLN A 159 6.18 0.14 -3.60
CA GLN A 159 7.47 0.72 -3.25
C GLN A 159 7.58 0.82 -1.74
N GLU A 160 8.67 0.32 -1.17
CA GLU A 160 8.91 0.35 0.28
C GLU A 160 10.04 1.34 0.63
N GLY A 161 9.86 2.05 1.74
CA GLY A 161 10.79 3.04 2.25
C GLY A 161 10.79 3.10 3.78
N TYR A 162 11.36 4.19 4.31
CA TYR A 162 11.33 4.49 5.74
C TYR A 162 11.19 5.99 5.98
N LEU A 163 10.85 6.34 7.22
CA LEU A 163 10.92 7.68 7.78
C LEU A 163 11.40 7.55 9.24
N ASN A 164 12.50 8.22 9.59
CA ASN A 164 13.15 8.15 10.89
C ASN A 164 13.26 9.55 11.51
N VAL A 165 12.77 9.71 12.74
CA VAL A 165 12.75 10.98 13.49
C VAL A 165 13.90 11.00 14.50
N ASN A 166 14.89 11.84 14.25
CA ASN A 166 16.05 12.06 15.12
C ASN A 166 15.91 13.40 15.86
N GLY A 167 14.91 13.48 16.73
CA GLY A 167 14.55 14.72 17.44
C GLY A 167 13.82 15.69 16.52
N ASN A 168 14.54 16.66 15.94
CA ASN A 168 14.00 17.63 14.97
C ASN A 168 14.49 17.39 13.53
N GLU A 169 15.35 16.38 13.32
CA GLU A 169 15.85 15.99 12.00
C GLU A 169 15.07 14.74 11.52
N VAL A 170 14.68 14.72 10.25
CA VAL A 170 13.95 13.60 9.63
C VAL A 170 14.80 13.03 8.49
N ASP A 171 14.96 11.71 8.49
CA ASP A 171 15.71 10.93 7.49
C ASP A 171 14.74 9.95 6.83
N TYR A 172 14.59 10.01 5.50
CA TYR A 172 13.47 9.37 4.80
C TYR A 172 13.83 8.89 3.39
N VAL A 173 13.08 7.91 2.90
CA VAL A 173 12.99 7.58 1.48
C VAL A 173 11.80 8.34 0.90
N GLU A 174 12.05 9.16 -0.11
CA GLU A 174 11.00 9.83 -0.87
C GLU A 174 10.26 8.81 -1.74
N LEU A 175 8.94 8.83 -1.67
CA LEU A 175 8.02 7.90 -2.34
C LEU A 175 6.85 8.70 -2.93
N PRO A 176 6.12 8.17 -3.94
CA PRO A 176 4.97 8.87 -4.50
C PRO A 176 3.88 9.14 -3.45
N LEU A 177 3.08 10.19 -3.68
CA LEU A 177 2.08 10.76 -2.76
C LEU A 177 2.57 11.29 -1.41
N ILE A 178 3.83 11.11 -0.98
CA ILE A 178 4.27 11.46 0.39
C ILE A 178 3.94 12.90 0.83
N LYS A 179 4.12 13.88 -0.07
CA LYS A 179 3.81 15.30 0.18
C LYS A 179 2.31 15.53 0.44
N GLU A 180 1.46 15.02 -0.44
CA GLU A 180 0.01 15.16 -0.36
C GLU A 180 -0.56 14.39 0.85
N ALA A 181 -0.06 13.18 1.10
CA ALA A 181 -0.42 12.39 2.26
C ALA A 181 -0.10 13.13 3.58
N LEU A 182 1.07 13.78 3.69
CA LEU A 182 1.41 14.60 4.86
C LEU A 182 0.49 15.81 5.03
N GLU A 183 0.11 16.47 3.94
CA GLU A 183 -0.85 17.59 3.98
C GLU A 183 -2.25 17.13 4.43
N HIS A 184 -2.70 15.95 3.98
CA HIS A 184 -3.94 15.31 4.40
C HIS A 184 -3.91 14.75 5.83
N PHE A 185 -2.78 14.20 6.28
CA PHE A 185 -2.60 13.76 7.67
C PHE A 185 -2.62 14.95 8.65
N ARG A 186 -2.06 16.11 8.26
CA ARG A 186 -2.26 17.35 9.03
C ARG A 186 -3.74 17.73 9.10
N LEU A 187 -4.44 17.73 7.96
CA LEU A 187 -5.88 18.07 7.92
C LEU A 187 -6.71 17.12 8.81
N LEU A 188 -6.42 15.82 8.80
CA LEU A 188 -7.05 14.85 9.70
C LEU A 188 -6.85 15.23 11.17
N LEU A 189 -5.63 15.55 11.59
CA LEU A 189 -5.32 15.94 12.97
C LEU A 189 -5.99 17.27 13.37
N GLU A 190 -6.03 18.25 12.47
CA GLU A 190 -6.73 19.53 12.66
C GLU A 190 -8.25 19.30 12.83
N MET A 191 -8.87 18.54 11.93
CA MET A 191 -10.30 18.19 12.00
C MET A 191 -10.66 17.35 13.24
N MET A 192 -9.73 16.53 13.74
CA MET A 192 -9.90 15.78 15.00
C MET A 192 -9.88 16.70 16.24
N GLU A 193 -9.08 17.76 16.23
CA GLU A 193 -9.10 18.77 17.31
C GLU A 193 -10.39 19.61 17.25
N GLU A 194 -10.87 20.00 16.06
CA GLU A 194 -12.08 20.82 15.91
C GLU A 194 -13.39 20.08 16.26
N GLU A 195 -13.64 18.88 15.72
CA GLU A 195 -14.92 18.17 15.90
C GLU A 195 -14.98 17.40 17.23
N PHE A 196 -13.94 16.60 17.53
CA PHE A 196 -13.93 15.70 18.68
C PHE A 196 -13.24 16.31 19.91
N GLY A 197 -12.41 17.33 19.75
CA GLY A 197 -11.65 17.96 20.84
C GLY A 197 -10.41 17.16 21.25
N ILE A 198 -9.85 16.37 20.32
CA ILE A 198 -8.65 15.56 20.54
C ILE A 198 -7.42 16.46 20.33
N SER A 199 -6.58 16.61 21.34
CA SER A 199 -5.39 17.48 21.27
C SER A 199 -4.15 16.77 21.79
N TYR A 200 -3.21 16.50 20.90
CA TYR A 200 -1.95 15.79 21.23
C TYR A 200 -0.91 16.67 21.96
N LYS A 201 -1.27 17.92 22.26
CA LYS A 201 -0.36 18.96 22.74
C LYS A 201 0.20 18.69 24.13
N GLY A 202 1.49 18.32 24.17
CA GLY A 202 2.20 17.99 25.42
C GLY A 202 2.10 16.51 25.80
N THR A 203 1.54 15.68 24.92
CA THR A 203 1.65 14.21 24.99
C THR A 203 2.97 13.75 24.35
N HIS A 204 3.19 12.43 24.34
CA HIS A 204 4.30 11.78 23.65
C HIS A 204 4.01 11.43 22.17
N PHE A 205 2.87 11.87 21.61
CA PHE A 205 2.51 11.63 20.22
C PHE A 205 3.50 12.29 19.24
N VAL A 206 3.87 11.56 18.19
CA VAL A 206 4.82 12.03 17.19
C VAL A 206 4.05 12.55 15.97
N ASP A 207 3.90 13.87 15.92
CA ASP A 207 3.25 14.61 14.83
C ASP A 207 4.16 14.63 13.59
N ILE A 208 4.07 13.56 12.79
CA ILE A 208 4.84 13.41 11.55
C ILE A 208 4.57 14.54 10.55
N PRO A 209 3.34 15.00 10.29
CA PRO A 209 3.09 16.16 9.44
C PRO A 209 3.81 17.43 9.89
N ALA A 210 3.75 17.79 11.19
CA ALA A 210 4.43 18.98 11.69
C ALA A 210 5.97 18.86 11.69
N LEU A 211 6.51 17.64 11.86
CA LEU A 211 7.95 17.37 11.71
C LEU A 211 8.41 17.50 10.25
N CYS A 212 7.56 17.12 9.28
CA CYS A 212 7.87 17.17 7.86
C CYS A 212 7.62 18.53 7.17
N GLU A 213 6.95 19.49 7.82
CA GLU A 213 6.61 20.84 7.29
C GLU A 213 7.79 21.58 6.61
N LYS A 214 9.03 21.29 7.00
CA LYS A 214 10.25 22.01 6.57
C LYS A 214 11.15 21.17 5.65
N ILE A 215 10.68 20.02 5.19
CA ILE A 215 11.38 19.16 4.23
C ILE A 215 11.07 19.66 2.82
N GLU A 216 12.10 19.89 2.00
CA GLU A 216 11.93 20.16 0.58
C GLU A 216 11.63 18.85 -0.16
N LEU A 217 10.37 18.43 -0.15
CA LEU A 217 9.86 17.30 -0.94
C LEU A 217 9.74 17.69 -2.41
N SER A 218 10.08 16.76 -3.30
CA SER A 218 9.96 16.91 -4.74
C SER A 218 8.50 16.99 -5.18
N GLU A 219 8.20 17.79 -6.20
CA GLU A 219 6.88 17.82 -6.85
C GLU A 219 6.76 16.74 -7.94
N ASP A 220 7.90 16.24 -8.44
CA ASP A 220 8.02 15.36 -9.61
C ASP A 220 8.27 13.88 -9.25
N VAL A 221 7.86 13.41 -8.06
CA VAL A 221 7.99 11.98 -7.69
C VAL A 221 7.00 11.15 -8.52
N PRO A 222 7.43 10.30 -9.48
CA PRO A 222 6.50 9.72 -10.45
C PRO A 222 5.51 8.76 -9.78
N GLN A 223 4.22 9.05 -9.87
CA GLN A 223 3.16 8.16 -9.38
C GLN A 223 2.93 6.97 -10.32
N ASP A 224 3.26 7.15 -11.59
CA ASP A 224 3.08 6.17 -12.67
C ASP A 224 4.16 5.09 -12.58
N ILE A 225 3.78 3.83 -12.82
CA ILE A 225 4.72 2.72 -12.94
C ILE A 225 5.55 2.94 -14.21
N GLN A 226 6.79 3.41 -14.05
CA GLN A 226 7.66 3.75 -15.17
C GLN A 226 8.00 2.50 -15.99
N THR A 227 7.34 2.39 -17.16
CA THR A 227 7.54 1.33 -18.13
C THR A 227 7.99 1.88 -19.48
N LYS A 228 8.89 1.15 -20.14
CA LYS A 228 9.23 1.31 -21.54
C LYS A 228 8.32 0.39 -22.35
N ASP A 229 7.32 1.00 -22.98
CA ASP A 229 6.25 0.29 -23.66
C ASP A 229 6.54 0.11 -25.15
N TYR A 230 6.29 -1.10 -25.67
CA TYR A 230 6.46 -1.44 -27.07
C TYR A 230 5.14 -2.00 -27.61
N PHE A 231 4.64 -1.45 -28.72
CA PHE A 231 3.38 -1.85 -29.35
C PHE A 231 3.60 -2.39 -30.77
N SER A 232 2.70 -3.25 -31.27
CA SER A 232 2.61 -3.58 -32.70
C SER A 232 1.82 -2.50 -33.46
N GLU A 233 1.90 -2.48 -34.79
CA GLU A 233 0.82 -1.87 -35.60
C GLU A 233 -0.50 -2.62 -35.34
N VAL A 234 -1.65 -1.94 -35.49
CA VAL A 234 -2.97 -2.57 -35.35
C VAL A 234 -3.25 -3.55 -36.50
N HIS A 235 -3.41 -4.84 -36.17
CA HIS A 235 -3.71 -5.89 -37.15
C HIS A 235 -5.17 -6.37 -37.01
N TYR A 236 -5.87 -6.58 -38.13
CA TYR A 236 -7.28 -6.97 -38.12
C TYR A 236 -7.45 -8.48 -38.25
N ASN A 237 -8.02 -9.10 -37.22
CA ASN A 237 -8.28 -10.55 -37.25
C ASN A 237 -9.44 -10.91 -38.19
N ALA A 238 -9.63 -12.22 -38.44
CA ALA A 238 -10.63 -12.73 -39.39
C ALA A 238 -12.11 -12.42 -39.04
N ARG A 239 -12.39 -11.76 -37.91
CA ARG A 239 -13.73 -11.25 -37.53
C ARG A 239 -13.85 -9.73 -37.67
N GLY A 240 -12.80 -9.03 -38.09
CA GLY A 240 -12.76 -7.58 -38.26
C GLY A 240 -12.44 -6.78 -36.99
N TYR A 241 -12.04 -7.45 -35.90
CA TYR A 241 -11.54 -6.75 -34.72
C TYR A 241 -10.07 -6.40 -34.93
N GLY A 242 -9.71 -5.13 -34.74
CA GLY A 242 -8.33 -4.66 -34.68
C GLY A 242 -7.69 -5.04 -33.35
N ILE A 243 -6.51 -5.64 -33.41
CA ILE A 243 -5.73 -6.14 -32.28
C ILE A 243 -4.37 -5.45 -32.28
N VAL A 244 -3.88 -5.07 -31.11
CA VAL A 244 -2.51 -4.59 -30.87
C VAL A 244 -1.83 -5.55 -29.91
N THR A 245 -0.63 -6.05 -30.26
CA THR A 245 0.25 -6.78 -29.33
C THR A 245 1.07 -5.77 -28.54
N PHE A 246 1.30 -5.98 -27.26
CA PHE A 246 2.06 -5.06 -26.41
C PHE A 246 3.04 -5.79 -25.47
N LEU A 247 4.14 -5.11 -25.15
CA LEU A 247 5.07 -5.47 -24.09
C LEU A 247 5.41 -4.19 -23.30
N MET A 248 5.06 -4.14 -22.02
CA MET A 248 5.34 -3.02 -21.11
C MET A 248 6.45 -3.44 -20.13
N VAL A 249 7.67 -2.95 -20.30
CA VAL A 249 8.86 -3.37 -19.53
C VAL A 249 9.16 -2.36 -18.42
N ARG A 250 9.30 -2.77 -17.16
CA ARG A 250 9.68 -1.85 -16.07
C ARG A 250 11.11 -1.32 -16.23
N GLU A 251 11.39 -0.11 -15.76
CA GLU A 251 12.76 0.47 -15.82
C GLU A 251 13.85 -0.35 -15.11
N ASP A 252 13.52 -1.26 -14.19
CA ASP A 252 14.50 -2.16 -13.56
C ASP A 252 14.86 -3.40 -14.42
N GLU A 253 14.21 -3.54 -15.59
CA GLU A 253 14.30 -4.65 -16.55
C GLU A 253 14.12 -6.06 -15.94
N ARG A 254 13.41 -6.17 -14.79
CA ARG A 254 13.13 -7.47 -14.14
C ARG A 254 11.77 -8.06 -14.47
N THR A 255 10.77 -7.22 -14.71
CA THR A 255 9.43 -7.69 -15.07
C THR A 255 8.83 -6.89 -16.22
N ALA A 256 7.91 -7.54 -16.93
CA ALA A 256 7.12 -6.92 -17.99
C ALA A 256 5.70 -7.48 -18.00
N SER A 257 4.74 -6.69 -18.47
CA SER A 257 3.41 -7.20 -18.84
C SER A 257 3.35 -7.38 -20.35
N TYR A 258 3.01 -8.58 -20.81
CA TYR A 258 2.90 -8.94 -22.22
C TYR A 258 1.48 -9.37 -22.57
N GLY A 259 0.96 -8.96 -23.73
CA GLY A 259 -0.43 -9.23 -24.06
C GLY A 259 -0.90 -8.80 -25.44
N THR A 260 -2.21 -8.94 -25.64
CA THR A 260 -2.93 -8.39 -26.80
C THR A 260 -4.16 -7.61 -26.35
N TYR A 261 -4.47 -6.52 -27.06
CA TYR A 261 -5.61 -5.65 -26.81
C TYR A 261 -6.52 -5.55 -28.02
N ASP A 262 -7.84 -5.63 -27.83
CA ASP A 262 -8.83 -5.47 -28.91
C ASP A 262 -9.36 -4.03 -28.93
N VAL A 263 -8.72 -3.18 -29.74
CA VAL A 263 -9.09 -1.76 -29.94
C VAL A 263 -10.45 -1.56 -30.62
N THR A 264 -11.17 -2.64 -30.94
CA THR A 264 -12.56 -2.62 -31.45
C THR A 264 -13.57 -3.03 -30.38
N ARG A 265 -13.10 -3.47 -29.20
CA ARG A 265 -13.90 -3.86 -28.04
C ARG A 265 -13.49 -3.16 -26.74
N GLN A 266 -12.39 -2.42 -26.73
CA GLN A 266 -11.86 -1.69 -25.57
C GLN A 266 -11.57 -2.61 -24.37
N GLY A 267 -10.81 -3.69 -24.63
CA GLY A 267 -10.35 -4.61 -23.59
C GLY A 267 -9.31 -5.63 -24.05
N TYR A 268 -8.60 -6.22 -23.08
CA TYR A 268 -7.57 -7.24 -23.33
C TYR A 268 -8.12 -8.52 -23.96
N GLY A 269 -7.41 -9.03 -24.97
CA GLY A 269 -7.55 -10.40 -25.45
C GLY A 269 -6.84 -11.39 -24.51
N PHE A 270 -5.64 -11.03 -24.07
CA PHE A 270 -4.94 -11.60 -22.91
C PHE A 270 -3.90 -10.60 -22.38
N ARG A 271 -3.53 -10.74 -21.10
CA ARG A 271 -2.41 -10.06 -20.44
C ARG A 271 -1.75 -11.07 -19.49
N TYR A 272 -0.43 -11.12 -19.47
CA TYR A 272 0.36 -11.92 -18.53
C TYR A 272 1.52 -11.09 -18.00
N ASP A 273 1.75 -11.14 -16.70
CA ASP A 273 2.98 -10.63 -16.11
C ASP A 273 4.08 -11.69 -16.21
N MET A 274 5.25 -11.23 -16.61
CA MET A 274 6.44 -11.99 -16.97
C MET A 274 7.63 -11.53 -16.12
N ASN A 275 8.47 -12.48 -15.73
CA ASN A 275 9.83 -12.19 -15.27
C ASN A 275 10.75 -12.20 -16.48
N LEU A 276 11.61 -11.19 -16.58
CA LEU A 276 12.68 -11.11 -17.57
C LEU A 276 13.90 -11.85 -17.03
N ILE A 277 14.20 -13.02 -17.59
CA ILE A 277 15.33 -13.86 -17.15
C ILE A 277 16.51 -13.66 -18.13
N PRO A 278 17.61 -13.00 -17.73
CA PRO A 278 18.69 -12.65 -18.67
C PRO A 278 19.39 -13.87 -19.27
N ARG A 279 19.66 -13.83 -20.58
CA ARG A 279 20.38 -14.86 -21.34
C ARG A 279 21.87 -14.54 -21.46
N THR A 280 22.59 -15.20 -22.38
CA THR A 280 24.03 -14.95 -22.59
C THR A 280 24.26 -13.77 -23.54
N LEU A 281 23.34 -13.57 -24.49
CA LEU A 281 23.24 -12.38 -25.32
C LEU A 281 22.77 -11.16 -24.50
N GLU A 282 23.49 -10.06 -24.64
CA GLU A 282 23.15 -8.74 -24.09
C GLU A 282 21.78 -8.28 -24.63
N ASN A 283 20.94 -7.70 -23.76
CA ASN A 283 19.56 -7.30 -24.06
C ASN A 283 18.62 -8.43 -24.51
N CYS A 284 18.93 -9.69 -24.19
CA CYS A 284 18.08 -10.84 -24.48
C CYS A 284 17.63 -11.56 -23.20
N PHE A 285 16.34 -11.88 -23.11
CA PHE A 285 15.69 -12.40 -21.90
C PHE A 285 14.65 -13.47 -22.24
N ASP A 286 14.61 -14.57 -21.49
CA ASP A 286 13.45 -15.47 -21.51
C ASP A 286 12.27 -14.80 -20.77
N LEU A 287 11.05 -14.95 -21.28
CA LEU A 287 9.83 -14.45 -20.65
C LEU A 287 9.21 -15.57 -19.79
N ASP A 288 9.46 -15.53 -18.48
CA ASP A 288 9.01 -16.58 -17.56
C ASP A 288 7.79 -16.18 -16.72
N THR A 289 6.70 -16.91 -16.86
CA THR A 289 5.46 -16.71 -16.11
C THR A 289 4.92 -18.02 -15.54
N ALA A 290 4.05 -17.91 -14.53
CA ALA A 290 3.37 -19.04 -13.91
C ALA A 290 2.13 -19.52 -14.70
N ALA A 291 1.76 -18.84 -15.79
CA ALA A 291 0.70 -19.26 -16.70
C ALA A 291 1.13 -20.44 -17.58
N ASP A 292 0.21 -21.38 -17.83
CA ASP A 292 0.41 -22.55 -18.71
C ASP A 292 0.24 -22.12 -20.18
N ILE A 293 1.24 -21.44 -20.72
CA ILE A 293 1.28 -20.87 -22.08
C ILE A 293 2.53 -21.34 -22.84
N GLU A 294 2.55 -21.12 -24.15
CA GLU A 294 3.77 -21.30 -24.95
C GLU A 294 4.84 -20.30 -24.49
N LYS A 295 6.07 -20.78 -24.29
CA LYS A 295 7.17 -19.94 -23.80
C LYS A 295 7.77 -19.14 -24.93
N GLU A 296 7.97 -17.85 -24.66
CA GLU A 296 8.59 -16.89 -25.56
C GLU A 296 9.81 -16.24 -24.89
N MET A 297 10.59 -15.52 -25.68
CA MET A 297 11.73 -14.72 -25.24
C MET A 297 11.71 -13.38 -25.99
N VAL A 298 12.44 -12.39 -25.46
CA VAL A 298 12.58 -11.07 -26.08
C VAL A 298 14.04 -10.71 -26.32
N TYR A 299 14.31 -10.10 -27.45
CA TYR A 299 15.56 -9.38 -27.74
C TYR A 299 15.26 -7.91 -28.03
N PHE A 300 15.97 -6.99 -27.37
CA PHE A 300 15.79 -5.55 -27.56
C PHE A 300 16.91 -4.92 -28.39
N GLU A 301 16.53 -4.24 -29.49
CA GLU A 301 17.42 -3.39 -30.27
C GLU A 301 16.91 -1.94 -30.24
N GLY A 302 17.40 -1.16 -29.26
CA GLY A 302 17.10 0.27 -29.12
C GLY A 302 15.64 0.56 -28.82
N ASP A 303 14.85 0.86 -29.86
CA ASP A 303 13.42 1.20 -29.80
C ASP A 303 12.51 0.03 -30.25
N THR A 304 13.10 -1.14 -30.51
CA THR A 304 12.41 -2.33 -31.03
C THR A 304 12.56 -3.50 -30.06
N ALA A 305 11.49 -4.26 -29.87
CA ALA A 305 11.49 -5.54 -29.17
C ALA A 305 11.07 -6.64 -30.15
N TYR A 306 11.90 -7.67 -30.26
CA TYR A 306 11.66 -8.86 -31.10
C TYR A 306 11.26 -10.03 -30.22
N ILE A 307 10.03 -10.50 -30.35
CA ILE A 307 9.49 -11.64 -29.59
C ILE A 307 9.72 -12.94 -30.36
N TYR A 308 10.41 -13.91 -29.76
CA TYR A 308 10.74 -15.19 -30.38
C TYR A 308 10.20 -16.38 -29.57
N PRO A 309 9.96 -17.55 -30.20
CA PRO A 309 9.72 -18.80 -29.47
C PRO A 309 10.94 -19.16 -28.59
N ALA A 310 10.71 -19.71 -27.39
CA ALA A 310 11.79 -19.91 -26.41
C ALA A 310 12.83 -20.99 -26.76
N ASP A 311 12.71 -21.70 -27.90
CA ASP A 311 13.63 -22.76 -28.32
C ASP A 311 14.78 -22.31 -29.25
N LEU A 312 14.81 -21.05 -29.69
CA LEU A 312 15.93 -20.49 -30.46
C LEU A 312 17.19 -20.27 -29.59
N SER A 313 18.37 -20.37 -30.23
CA SER A 313 19.64 -19.98 -29.62
C SER A 313 19.99 -18.51 -29.86
N ASP A 314 20.82 -17.95 -28.96
CA ASP A 314 21.32 -16.58 -29.00
C ASP A 314 22.01 -16.22 -30.34
N GLU A 315 22.64 -17.20 -31.00
CA GLU A 315 23.28 -17.03 -32.33
C GLU A 315 22.25 -17.00 -33.47
N GLU A 316 21.14 -17.74 -33.37
CA GLU A 316 20.07 -17.77 -34.36
C GLU A 316 19.24 -16.47 -34.34
N ILE A 317 18.99 -15.91 -33.15
CA ILE A 317 18.27 -14.63 -32.96
C ILE A 317 19.00 -13.49 -33.68
N LEU A 318 20.29 -13.30 -33.39
CA LEU A 318 21.12 -12.29 -34.06
C LEU A 318 21.14 -12.49 -35.58
N THR A 319 21.26 -13.75 -36.02
CA THR A 319 21.30 -14.11 -37.43
C THR A 319 19.99 -13.80 -38.16
N ASP A 320 18.83 -13.95 -37.49
CA ASP A 320 17.52 -13.59 -38.05
C ASP A 320 17.28 -12.07 -38.06
N VAL A 321 17.63 -11.36 -36.97
CA VAL A 321 17.53 -9.89 -36.90
C VAL A 321 18.39 -9.22 -37.99
N GLU A 322 19.63 -9.68 -38.21
CA GLU A 322 20.49 -9.21 -39.32
C GLU A 322 19.88 -9.47 -40.72
N GLN A 323 18.97 -10.45 -40.85
CA GLN A 323 18.29 -10.81 -42.10
C GLN A 323 16.90 -10.19 -42.26
N GLY A 324 16.42 -9.41 -41.27
CA GLY A 324 15.13 -8.71 -41.32
C GLY A 324 14.04 -9.30 -40.43
N ALA A 325 14.39 -10.21 -39.53
CA ALA A 325 13.52 -10.88 -38.56
C ALA A 325 12.36 -11.69 -39.21
N GLU A 326 12.69 -12.68 -40.06
CA GLU A 326 11.68 -13.53 -40.70
C GLU A 326 11.12 -14.63 -39.76
N HIS A 327 11.81 -14.94 -38.65
CA HIS A 327 11.44 -16.01 -37.71
C HIS A 327 10.76 -15.50 -36.41
N VAL A 328 10.49 -14.20 -36.32
CA VAL A 328 9.92 -13.54 -35.13
C VAL A 328 8.40 -13.78 -34.99
N VAL A 329 7.90 -13.89 -33.76
CA VAL A 329 6.45 -13.98 -33.45
C VAL A 329 5.79 -12.60 -33.56
N SER A 330 6.47 -11.56 -33.07
CA SER A 330 6.01 -10.17 -33.14
C SER A 330 7.18 -9.20 -33.04
N ILE A 331 7.15 -8.16 -33.88
CA ILE A 331 8.03 -6.99 -33.78
C ILE A 331 7.20 -5.87 -33.13
N LEU A 332 7.66 -5.36 -32.00
CA LEU A 332 7.03 -4.30 -31.23
C LEU A 332 7.97 -3.08 -31.18
N SER A 333 7.43 -1.87 -31.11
CA SER A 333 8.26 -0.65 -31.00
C SER A 333 7.65 0.41 -30.09
N THR A 334 8.53 1.18 -29.44
CA THR A 334 8.22 2.40 -28.64
C THR A 334 7.67 3.55 -29.49
N LYS A 335 7.67 3.42 -30.83
CA LYS A 335 7.23 4.45 -31.80
C LYS A 335 5.87 4.17 -32.42
N ASN A 336 5.27 3.01 -32.12
CA ASN A 336 3.94 2.65 -32.59
C ASN A 336 2.88 3.24 -31.65
N GLU A 337 1.73 3.63 -32.21
CA GLU A 337 0.59 4.14 -31.43
C GLU A 337 0.16 3.12 -30.36
N SER A 338 -0.13 3.61 -29.14
CA SER A 338 -0.60 2.78 -28.04
C SER A 338 -2.03 2.31 -28.30
N TYR A 339 -2.49 1.26 -27.60
CA TYR A 339 -3.84 0.75 -27.82
C TYR A 339 -4.95 1.76 -27.49
N THR A 340 -4.70 2.75 -26.61
CA THR A 340 -5.64 3.82 -26.26
C THR A 340 -5.73 4.92 -27.33
N ASP A 341 -4.66 5.22 -28.06
CA ASP A 341 -4.67 6.17 -29.20
C ASP A 341 -5.69 5.75 -30.29
N TYR A 342 -5.82 4.44 -30.50
CA TYR A 342 -6.81 3.86 -31.43
C TYR A 342 -8.27 3.98 -30.96
N GLU A 343 -8.52 4.30 -29.68
CA GLU A 343 -9.87 4.53 -29.15
C GLU A 343 -10.29 5.99 -29.34
N VAL A 344 -9.38 6.92 -29.03
CA VAL A 344 -9.61 8.37 -29.21
C VAL A 344 -9.84 8.71 -30.68
N SER A 345 -9.15 8.03 -31.60
CA SER A 345 -9.27 8.23 -33.05
C SER A 345 -10.53 7.59 -33.71
N ARG A 346 -11.42 6.97 -32.92
CA ARG A 346 -12.64 6.30 -33.39
C ARG A 346 -13.96 6.91 -32.90
N ASN A 347 -13.92 7.93 -32.04
CA ASN A 347 -15.08 8.70 -31.58
C ASN A 347 -15.28 10.02 -32.37
#